data_AF-X1IQ48-F1
#
_entry.id   AF-X1IQ48-F1
#
_cell.length_a   1.000
_cell.length_b   1.000
_cell.length_c   1.000
_cell.angle_alpha   90.00
_cell.angle_beta   90.00
_cell.angle_gamma   90.00
#
_symmetry.space_group_name_H-M   'P 1'
#
loop_
_entity.id
_entity.type
_entity.pdbx_description
1 polymer ?
#
loop_
_entity_poly.entity_id
_entity_poly.type
_entity_poly.pdbx_seq_one_letter_code
_entity_poly.pdbx_strand_id
1 'polypeptide(L)'
;MIGKRWLAMVSIWVLALNFSAGCQPPDTEPSPAEDNARITLPEPRCDSDVSVEEALLKRRSVRNYTDEALTLQEVSQLLWAAQGITDPSGKRTAPSAGALYPLELYVVVGSVEDVAKGVYKYEPRQHELV
;
A
#
# COMPACT_ATOMS: atom_id res chain seq x y z
N MET A 1 -39.31 -10.28 60.48
CA MET A 1 -39.20 -11.55 61.23
C MET A 1 -38.20 -12.44 60.50
N ILE A 2 -37.20 -12.97 61.24
CA ILE A 2 -36.51 -14.26 61.06
C ILE A 2 -36.09 -14.67 59.61
N GLY A 3 -34.84 -15.03 59.29
CA GLY A 3 -33.67 -15.28 60.12
C GLY A 3 -32.48 -15.78 59.30
N LYS A 4 -31.30 -15.57 59.89
CA LYS A 4 -30.06 -16.37 59.92
C LYS A 4 -29.72 -17.25 58.70
N ARG A 5 -28.49 -17.09 58.20
CA ARG A 5 -27.53 -18.19 58.04
C ARG A 5 -26.09 -17.67 57.89
N TRP A 6 -25.27 -18.03 58.86
CA TRP A 6 -23.83 -17.88 58.89
C TRP A 6 -23.22 -19.01 58.05
N LEU A 7 -22.28 -18.73 57.17
CA LEU A 7 -21.29 -19.72 56.75
C LEU A 7 -19.96 -19.02 56.44
N ALA A 8 -18.92 -19.61 57.01
CA ALA A 8 -17.55 -19.13 57.06
C ALA A 8 -16.80 -19.35 55.74
N MET A 9 -15.58 -18.77 55.69
CA MET A 9 -14.40 -19.28 54.97
C MET A 9 -14.48 -19.19 53.43
N VAL A 10 -13.49 -18.73 52.66
CA VAL A 10 -12.03 -18.83 52.75
C VAL A 10 -11.45 -17.64 51.97
N SER A 11 -10.47 -16.94 52.54
CA SER A 11 -9.63 -16.00 51.80
C SER A 11 -8.76 -16.75 50.79
N ILE A 12 -9.02 -16.56 49.50
CA ILE A 12 -8.09 -16.97 48.44
C ILE A 12 -7.48 -15.69 47.87
N TRP A 13 -6.33 -15.30 48.42
CA TRP A 13 -5.44 -14.33 47.77
C TRP A 13 -4.63 -15.10 46.73
N VAL A 14 -5.03 -15.03 45.46
CA VAL A 14 -4.17 -15.46 44.36
C VAL A 14 -3.11 -14.38 44.16
N LEU A 15 -1.94 -14.58 44.76
CA LEU A 15 -0.75 -13.78 44.47
C LEU A 15 -0.19 -14.24 43.11
N ALA A 16 -0.69 -13.66 42.02
CA ALA A 16 -0.10 -13.87 40.70
C ALA A 16 1.20 -13.07 40.58
N LEU A 17 2.31 -13.70 40.99
CA LEU A 17 3.67 -13.31 40.61
C LEU A 17 3.80 -13.45 39.09
N ASN A 18 3.51 -12.38 38.36
CA ASN A 18 3.83 -12.28 36.94
C ASN A 18 5.33 -12.01 36.80
N PHE A 19 6.11 -13.07 36.65
CA PHE A 19 7.50 -12.98 36.22
C PHE A 19 7.51 -12.85 34.69
N SER A 20 7.25 -11.64 34.18
CA SER A 20 7.50 -11.33 32.76
C SER A 20 8.94 -10.86 32.62
N ALA A 21 9.85 -11.80 32.41
CA ALA A 21 11.08 -11.54 31.69
C ALA A 21 10.78 -11.76 30.19
N GLY A 22 10.28 -10.71 29.55
CA GLY A 22 10.03 -10.69 28.11
C GLY A 22 10.51 -9.36 27.56
N CYS A 23 11.48 -9.40 26.65
CA CYS A 23 12.03 -8.25 25.95
C CYS A 23 10.93 -7.30 25.48
N GLN A 24 10.96 -6.06 25.96
CA GLN A 24 10.23 -4.98 25.31
C GLN A 24 10.87 -4.81 23.91
N PRO A 25 10.09 -4.86 22.81
CA PRO A 25 10.64 -4.48 21.51
C PRO A 25 11.20 -3.05 21.64
N PRO A 26 12.35 -2.74 21.02
CA PRO A 26 12.90 -1.39 21.09
C PRO A 26 11.82 -0.40 20.63
N ASP A 27 11.65 0.67 21.40
CA ASP A 27 10.71 1.74 21.10
C ASP A 27 10.91 2.15 19.64
N THR A 28 9.93 1.83 18.80
CA THR A 28 9.93 2.29 17.41
C THR A 28 9.68 3.78 17.48
N GLU A 29 10.74 4.57 17.44
CA GLU A 29 10.61 5.99 17.20
C GLU A 29 9.78 6.18 15.93
N PRO A 30 8.74 7.04 15.94
CA PRO A 30 7.98 7.31 14.75
C PRO A 30 8.94 7.81 13.67
N SER A 31 9.02 7.06 12.57
CA SER A 31 9.71 7.49 11.34
C SER A 31 9.17 8.86 10.91
N PRO A 32 9.97 9.76 10.30
CA PRO A 32 9.53 11.10 9.89
C PRO A 32 8.46 11.14 8.78
N ALA A 33 7.70 10.05 8.56
CA ALA A 33 6.61 9.96 7.62
C ALA A 33 5.34 10.62 8.18
N GLU A 34 5.45 11.89 8.56
CA GLU A 34 4.34 12.70 9.08
C GLU A 34 4.19 13.94 8.19
N ASP A 35 4.01 13.70 6.89
CA ASP A 35 3.02 14.35 6.01
C ASP A 35 3.09 13.63 4.64
N ASN A 36 2.60 12.39 4.57
CA ASN A 36 2.48 11.69 3.28
C ASN A 36 1.38 12.38 2.46
N ALA A 37 1.76 13.44 1.74
CA ALA A 37 0.88 14.13 0.82
C ALA A 37 0.34 13.12 -0.19
N ARG A 38 -0.96 12.85 -0.11
CA ARG A 38 -1.69 12.07 -1.11
C ARG A 38 -1.65 12.81 -2.44
N ILE A 39 -1.22 12.13 -3.49
CA ILE A 39 -1.18 12.70 -4.83
C ILE A 39 -2.20 11.95 -5.68
N THR A 40 -3.30 12.63 -6.02
CA THR A 40 -4.29 12.11 -6.95
C THR A 40 -3.69 12.02 -8.34
N LEU A 41 -3.78 10.83 -8.96
CA LEU A 41 -3.26 10.62 -10.31
C LEU A 41 -4.31 11.04 -11.35
N PRO A 42 -3.89 11.66 -12.48
CA PRO A 42 -4.77 11.89 -13.62
C PRO A 42 -5.37 10.59 -14.14
N GLU A 43 -6.60 10.62 -14.62
CA GLU A 43 -7.25 9.44 -15.19
C GLU A 43 -6.40 8.79 -16.32
N PRO A 44 -6.30 7.46 -16.36
CA PRO A 44 -5.54 6.76 -17.39
C PRO A 44 -6.29 6.77 -18.72
N ARG A 45 -5.53 6.75 -19.81
CA ARG A 45 -6.06 6.55 -21.16
C ARG A 45 -6.27 5.07 -21.42
N CYS A 46 -7.48 4.70 -21.81
CA CYS A 46 -7.86 3.31 -22.12
C CYS A 46 -7.85 3.00 -23.63
N ASP A 47 -7.47 3.96 -24.46
CA ASP A 47 -7.30 3.86 -25.90
C ASP A 47 -5.91 4.35 -26.33
N SER A 48 -5.40 3.80 -27.44
CA SER A 48 -4.06 4.09 -27.93
C SER A 48 -3.99 3.87 -29.45
N ASP A 49 -3.20 4.70 -30.13
CA ASP A 49 -2.87 4.54 -31.54
C ASP A 49 -1.87 3.40 -31.78
N VAL A 50 -1.20 2.92 -30.72
CA VAL A 50 -0.27 1.79 -30.78
C VAL A 50 -1.03 0.50 -30.50
N SER A 51 -1.02 -0.43 -31.46
CA SER A 51 -1.63 -1.74 -31.28
C SER A 51 -0.83 -2.62 -30.32
N VAL A 52 -1.47 -3.68 -29.79
CA VAL A 52 -0.79 -4.66 -28.93
C VAL A 52 0.35 -5.35 -29.68
N GLU A 53 0.13 -5.72 -30.94
CA GLU A 53 1.13 -6.35 -31.80
C GLU A 53 2.35 -5.44 -32.00
N GLU A 54 2.12 -4.16 -32.25
CA GLU A 54 3.18 -3.18 -32.41
C GLU A 54 3.98 -3.00 -31.12
N ALA A 55 3.29 -2.87 -29.97
CA ALA A 55 3.94 -2.77 -28.67
C ALA A 55 4.82 -4.00 -28.37
N LEU A 56 4.32 -5.21 -28.65
CA LEU A 56 5.06 -6.45 -28.48
C LEU A 56 6.29 -6.53 -29.40
N LEU A 57 6.14 -6.12 -30.66
CA LEU A 57 7.23 -6.11 -31.64
C LEU A 57 8.36 -5.13 -31.23
N LYS A 58 7.98 -3.93 -30.78
CA LYS A 58 8.90 -2.85 -30.40
C LYS A 58 9.52 -3.00 -29.01
N ARG A 59 8.94 -3.81 -28.12
CA ARG A 59 9.39 -3.96 -26.73
C ARG A 59 10.88 -4.33 -26.65
N ARG A 60 11.68 -3.50 -25.97
CA ARG A 60 13.10 -3.74 -25.66
C ARG A 60 13.38 -3.36 -24.21
N SER A 61 14.44 -3.92 -23.62
CA SER A 61 14.95 -3.46 -22.33
C SER A 61 15.91 -2.30 -22.56
N VAL A 62 15.50 -1.09 -22.18
CA VAL A 62 16.30 0.14 -22.28
C VAL A 62 16.90 0.47 -20.91
N ARG A 63 18.17 0.91 -20.88
CA ARG A 63 18.93 1.20 -19.64
C ARG A 63 19.67 2.54 -19.65
N ASN A 64 19.59 3.28 -20.76
CA ASN A 64 20.07 4.64 -20.87
C ASN A 64 18.83 5.52 -21.03
N TYR A 65 18.67 6.51 -20.17
CA TYR A 65 17.49 7.39 -20.11
C TYR A 65 17.92 8.84 -20.38
N THR A 66 16.97 9.67 -20.80
CA THR A 66 17.16 11.12 -20.86
C THR A 66 17.10 11.70 -19.44
N ASP A 67 17.57 12.94 -19.28
CA ASP A 67 17.44 13.70 -18.02
C ASP A 67 16.06 14.39 -17.88
N GLU A 68 15.14 14.13 -18.82
CA GLU A 68 13.79 14.67 -18.81
C GLU A 68 12.97 14.06 -17.68
N ALA A 69 12.23 14.89 -16.95
CA ALA A 69 11.29 14.43 -15.94
C ALA A 69 10.08 13.75 -16.62
N LEU A 70 9.54 12.72 -15.98
CA LEU A 70 8.23 12.18 -16.39
C LEU A 70 7.12 13.10 -15.93
N THR A 71 6.09 13.24 -16.76
CA THR A 71 4.84 13.90 -16.37
C THR A 71 4.06 13.02 -15.39
N LEU A 72 3.18 13.62 -14.57
CA LEU A 72 2.31 12.86 -13.68
C LEU A 72 1.34 11.95 -14.46
N GLN A 73 0.95 12.34 -15.68
CA GLN A 73 0.10 11.54 -16.57
C GLN A 73 0.81 10.25 -17.03
N GLU A 74 2.10 10.31 -17.35
CA GLU A 74 2.87 9.13 -17.75
C GLU A 74 3.06 8.17 -16.58
N VAL A 75 3.35 8.69 -15.38
CA VAL A 75 3.42 7.88 -14.16
C VAL A 75 2.07 7.21 -13.87
N SER A 76 0.98 7.97 -13.95
CA SER A 76 -0.39 7.45 -13.82
C SER A 76 -0.64 6.29 -14.79
N GLN A 77 -0.35 6.51 -16.08
CA GLN A 77 -0.58 5.52 -17.13
C GLN A 77 0.18 4.23 -16.86
N LEU A 78 1.45 4.32 -16.43
CA LEU A 78 2.29 3.16 -16.13
C LEU A 78 1.74 2.37 -14.92
N LEU A 79 1.33 3.06 -13.86
CA LEU A 79 0.78 2.44 -12.66
C LEU A 79 -0.55 1.75 -12.93
N TRP A 80 -1.44 2.40 -13.69
CA TRP A 80 -2.68 1.78 -14.13
C TRP A 80 -2.42 0.57 -15.02
N ALA A 81 -1.53 0.68 -16.00
CA ALA A 81 -1.19 -0.44 -16.87
C ALA A 81 -0.64 -1.65 -16.08
N ALA A 82 0.08 -1.41 -14.98
CA ALA A 82 0.66 -2.48 -14.16
C ALA A 82 -0.34 -3.17 -13.20
N GLN A 83 -1.16 -2.42 -12.46
CA GLN A 83 -2.11 -2.96 -11.46
C GLN A 83 -3.40 -2.12 -11.29
N GLY A 84 -3.75 -1.27 -12.23
CA GLY A 84 -4.97 -0.44 -12.18
C GLY A 84 -6.25 -1.28 -12.23
N ILE A 85 -7.35 -0.74 -11.70
CA ILE A 85 -8.67 -1.39 -11.71
C ILE A 85 -9.35 -1.19 -13.07
N THR A 86 -9.96 -2.25 -13.60
CA THR A 86 -10.65 -2.27 -14.91
C THR A 86 -12.11 -2.73 -14.84
N ASP A 87 -12.57 -3.18 -13.67
CA ASP A 87 -13.91 -3.71 -13.44
C ASP A 87 -14.43 -3.22 -12.08
N PRO A 88 -15.72 -2.86 -11.94
CA PRO A 88 -16.30 -2.44 -10.66
C PRO A 88 -16.13 -3.44 -9.50
N SER A 89 -15.93 -4.72 -9.80
CA SER A 89 -15.61 -5.76 -8.79
C SER A 89 -14.16 -5.71 -8.28
N GLY A 90 -13.36 -4.75 -8.73
CA GLY A 90 -11.98 -4.55 -8.30
C GLY A 90 -10.96 -5.39 -9.07
N LYS A 91 -11.32 -5.95 -10.24
CA LYS A 91 -10.35 -6.68 -11.07
C LYS A 91 -9.32 -5.71 -11.63
N ARG A 92 -8.08 -6.19 -11.75
CA ARG A 92 -6.94 -5.40 -12.20
C ARG A 92 -6.57 -5.66 -13.65
N THR A 93 -5.80 -4.75 -14.24
CA THR A 93 -5.16 -4.90 -15.56
C THR A 93 -4.33 -6.17 -15.67
N ALA A 94 -3.69 -6.59 -14.57
CA ALA A 94 -2.99 -7.86 -14.48
C ALA A 94 -3.87 -8.95 -13.81
N PRO A 95 -3.97 -10.17 -14.36
CA PRO A 95 -4.68 -11.26 -13.71
C PRO A 95 -3.94 -11.76 -12.46
N SER A 96 -4.68 -12.33 -11.51
CA SER A 96 -4.12 -12.90 -10.27
C SER A 96 -4.94 -14.10 -9.79
N ALA A 97 -4.27 -15.10 -9.24
CA ALA A 97 -4.91 -16.31 -8.73
C ALA A 97 -5.92 -15.95 -7.63
N GLY A 98 -7.18 -16.37 -7.82
CA GLY A 98 -8.27 -16.08 -6.90
C GLY A 98 -8.63 -14.59 -6.76
N ALA A 99 -8.16 -13.73 -7.67
CA ALA A 99 -8.30 -12.27 -7.58
C ALA A 99 -7.80 -11.68 -6.25
N LEU A 100 -6.77 -12.32 -5.65
CA LEU A 100 -6.21 -11.89 -4.36
C LEU A 100 -5.26 -10.70 -4.49
N TYR A 101 -4.65 -10.51 -5.67
CA TYR A 101 -3.78 -9.39 -6.00
C TYR A 101 -2.71 -9.07 -4.93
N PRO A 102 -1.83 -10.03 -4.58
CA PRO A 102 -0.88 -9.89 -3.47
C PRO A 102 0.27 -8.90 -3.77
N LEU A 103 0.39 -8.41 -5.00
CA LEU A 103 1.45 -7.48 -5.39
C LEU A 103 1.06 -6.04 -5.05
N GLU A 104 1.98 -5.34 -4.39
CA GLU A 104 1.94 -3.90 -4.15
C GLU A 104 2.93 -3.19 -5.08
N LEU A 105 2.58 -1.97 -5.51
CA LEU A 105 3.47 -1.13 -6.30
C LEU A 105 3.96 0.04 -5.48
N TYR A 106 5.27 0.24 -5.53
CA TYR A 106 5.93 1.42 -4.99
C TYR A 106 6.67 2.14 -6.13
N VAL A 107 6.62 3.47 -6.12
CA VAL A 107 7.34 4.34 -7.03
C VAL A 107 8.44 5.04 -6.25
N VAL A 108 9.69 4.85 -6.67
CA VAL A 108 10.82 5.63 -6.19
C VAL A 108 10.96 6.84 -7.10
N VAL A 109 10.45 7.98 -6.66
CA VAL A 109 10.43 9.21 -7.44
C VAL A 109 11.79 9.90 -7.37
N GLY A 110 12.50 9.89 -8.51
CA GLY A 110 13.74 10.64 -8.71
C GLY A 110 13.52 11.96 -9.47
N SER A 111 12.80 11.92 -10.58
CA SER A 111 12.48 13.07 -11.44
C SER A 111 11.09 12.90 -12.06
N VAL A 112 10.08 13.48 -11.42
CA VAL A 112 8.69 13.52 -11.88
C VAL A 112 8.17 14.94 -11.65
N GLU A 113 7.45 15.49 -12.61
CA GLU A 113 6.87 16.83 -12.52
C GLU A 113 5.89 16.93 -11.35
N ASP A 114 6.00 18.01 -10.57
CA ASP A 114 5.11 18.33 -9.43
C ASP A 114 5.01 17.25 -8.34
N VAL A 115 5.95 16.30 -8.30
CA VAL A 115 6.04 15.27 -7.25
C VAL A 115 7.38 15.37 -6.54
N ALA A 116 7.36 15.51 -5.22
CA ALA A 116 8.57 15.55 -4.42
C ALA A 116 9.33 14.21 -4.51
N LYS A 117 10.66 14.26 -4.46
CA LYS A 117 11.48 13.04 -4.44
C LYS A 117 11.16 12.22 -3.19
N GLY A 118 10.99 10.92 -3.36
CA GLY A 118 10.56 10.05 -2.26
C GLY A 118 10.17 8.66 -2.72
N VAL A 119 9.67 7.86 -1.79
CA VAL A 119 9.10 6.55 -2.07
C VAL A 119 7.61 6.64 -1.78
N TYR A 120 6.79 6.33 -2.78
CA TYR A 120 5.35 6.38 -2.68
C TYR A 120 4.76 5.01 -2.96
N LYS A 121 3.67 4.66 -2.31
CA LYS A 121 2.87 3.48 -2.62
C LYS A 121 1.73 3.87 -3.55
N TYR A 122 1.51 3.08 -4.60
CA TYR A 122 0.32 3.22 -5.45
C TYR A 122 -0.87 2.52 -4.81
N GLU A 123 -1.96 3.26 -4.60
CA GLU A 123 -3.24 2.77 -4.09
C GLU A 123 -4.25 2.66 -5.25
N PRO A 124 -4.50 1.46 -5.82
CA PRO A 124 -5.27 1.32 -7.05
C PRO A 124 -6.76 1.67 -6.92
N ARG A 125 -7.31 1.65 -5.71
CA ARG A 125 -8.74 1.92 -5.46
C ARG A 125 -9.08 3.40 -5.60
N GLN A 126 -8.19 4.26 -5.11
CA GLN A 126 -8.32 5.72 -5.19
C GLN A 126 -7.55 6.30 -6.38
N HIS A 127 -6.72 5.47 -7.04
CA HIS A 127 -5.83 5.91 -8.11
C HIS A 127 -4.95 7.07 -7.64
N GLU A 128 -4.17 6.82 -6.57
CA GLU A 128 -3.34 7.83 -5.92
C GLU A 128 -1.98 7.26 -5.50
N LEU A 129 -1.04 8.17 -5.23
CA LEU A 129 0.23 7.88 -4.55
C LEU A 129 0.14 8.32 -3.08
N VAL A 130 0.61 7.48 -2.17
CA VAL A 130 0.62 7.69 -0.70
C VAL A 130 1.98 7.43 -0.06
#